data_AF-A0A0T7H3J1-F1
#
_entry.id   AF-A0A0T7H3J1-F1
#
_cell.length_a   1.000
_cell.length_b   1.000
_cell.length_c   1.000
_cell.angle_alpha   90.00
_cell.angle_beta   90.00
_cell.angle_gamma   90.00
#
_symmetry.space_group_name_H-M   'P 1'
#
loop_
_entity.id
_entity.type
_entity.pdbx_description
1 polymer ?
#
loop_
_entity_poly.entity_id
_entity_poly.type
_entity_poly.pdbx_seq_one_letter_code
_entity_poly.pdbx_strand_id
1 'polypeptide(L)'
;MPVRGKGAWWRIARSKDGAAAIEFALLAIPYFLIVFAIVETFIAYTGEQLVANAVDTMSRKLRTGNITYGLNRGTDKTRTEFRRAFCDEISIMIKCSEEEIATPDKLHLDVRSFASFALIPTTIPRSTSGGAFGELDTSSFAYAPGPAKSINMLRAYYRWDVITDLIRPYITNVRPEGGGRPNYFLIVETSAFRAEDYP
;
A
#
# COMPACT_ATOMS: atom_id res chain seq x y z
N MET A 1 31.78 -60.54 17.85
CA MET A 1 31.27 -59.21 17.40
C MET A 1 32.20 -58.12 17.95
N PRO A 2 32.37 -56.91 17.36
CA PRO A 2 31.74 -56.26 16.19
C PRO A 2 32.74 -55.67 15.15
N VAL A 3 32.27 -55.23 13.97
CA VAL A 3 33.07 -54.58 12.91
C VAL A 3 32.87 -53.05 12.94
N ARG A 4 33.99 -52.31 12.86
CA ARG A 4 34.18 -50.86 13.04
C ARG A 4 33.36 -49.99 12.08
N GLY A 5 32.46 -49.16 12.61
CA GLY A 5 31.72 -48.10 11.91
C GLY A 5 32.53 -46.82 11.62
N LYS A 6 33.79 -46.92 11.16
CA LYS A 6 34.62 -45.73 10.83
C LYS A 6 34.66 -45.37 9.33
N GLY A 7 34.14 -46.22 8.44
CA GLY A 7 34.22 -46.01 6.99
C GLY A 7 33.11 -45.16 6.36
N ALA A 8 31.96 -45.03 7.01
CA ALA A 8 30.81 -44.31 6.45
C ALA A 8 31.03 -42.78 6.44
N TRP A 9 31.53 -42.21 7.54
CA TRP A 9 31.79 -40.78 7.65
C TRP A 9 32.94 -40.29 6.76
N TRP A 10 33.97 -41.12 6.54
CA TRP A 10 35.05 -40.82 5.60
C TRP A 10 34.62 -40.84 4.13
N ARG A 11 33.59 -41.64 3.80
CA ARG A 11 32.97 -41.65 2.45
C ARG A 11 32.14 -40.39 2.19
N ILE A 12 31.42 -39.90 3.21
CA ILE A 12 30.66 -38.64 3.14
C ILE A 12 31.62 -37.44 3.07
N ALA A 13 32.73 -37.45 3.82
CA ALA A 13 33.73 -36.38 3.76
C ALA A 13 34.52 -36.34 2.43
N ARG A 14 34.53 -37.44 1.66
CA ARG A 14 35.25 -37.56 0.38
C ARG A 14 34.32 -37.47 -0.84
N SER A 15 33.01 -37.36 -0.66
CA SER A 15 32.06 -37.28 -1.77
C SER A 15 32.08 -35.89 -2.40
N LYS A 16 32.67 -35.78 -3.60
CA LYS A 16 32.66 -34.57 -4.44
C LYS A 16 31.25 -34.09 -4.80
N ASP A 17 30.29 -35.01 -4.85
CA ASP A 17 28.88 -34.70 -5.06
C ASP A 17 28.30 -33.80 -3.97
N GLY A 18 28.80 -33.90 -2.74
CA GLY A 18 28.42 -33.01 -1.63
C GLY A 18 28.99 -31.60 -1.79
N ALA A 19 30.22 -31.47 -2.28
CA ALA A 19 30.82 -30.17 -2.59
C ALA A 19 30.09 -29.48 -3.76
N ALA A 20 29.77 -30.22 -4.83
CA ALA A 20 28.98 -29.70 -5.95
C ALA A 20 27.56 -29.27 -5.54
N ALA A 21 26.93 -30.02 -4.62
CA ALA A 21 25.62 -29.64 -4.08
C ALA A 21 25.68 -28.36 -3.24
N ILE A 22 26.76 -28.14 -2.48
CA ILE A 22 26.97 -26.91 -1.70
C ILE A 22 27.25 -25.71 -2.62
N GLU A 23 28.07 -25.89 -3.65
CA GLU A 23 28.34 -24.84 -4.65
C GLU A 23 27.06 -24.42 -5.38
N PHE A 24 26.21 -25.39 -5.75
CA PHE A 24 24.92 -25.10 -6.37
C PHE A 24 23.96 -24.39 -5.40
N ALA A 25 23.88 -24.83 -4.14
CA ALA A 25 23.03 -24.19 -3.14
C ALA A 25 23.47 -22.74 -2.87
N LEU A 26 24.78 -22.48 -2.84
CA LEU A 26 25.33 -21.13 -2.65
C LEU A 26 24.94 -20.18 -3.79
N LEU A 27 24.83 -20.67 -5.03
CA LEU A 27 24.38 -19.88 -6.18
C LEU A 27 22.85 -19.81 -6.30
N ALA A 28 22.15 -20.85 -5.88
CA ALA A 28 20.69 -20.92 -5.96
C ALA A 28 20.02 -19.90 -5.02
N ILE A 29 20.54 -19.70 -3.81
CA ILE A 29 19.96 -18.75 -2.83
C ILE A 29 19.86 -17.32 -3.40
N PRO A 30 20.96 -16.67 -3.85
CA PRO A 30 20.86 -15.31 -4.39
C PRO A 30 20.04 -15.25 -5.68
N TYR A 31 20.06 -16.30 -6.52
CA TYR A 31 19.20 -16.37 -7.71
C TYR A 31 17.72 -16.33 -7.34
N PHE A 32 17.26 -17.18 -6.42
CA PHE A 32 15.86 -17.20 -6.00
C PHE A 32 15.44 -15.93 -5.27
N LEU A 33 16.34 -15.29 -4.50
CA LEU A 33 16.07 -13.99 -3.91
C LEU A 33 15.73 -12.93 -4.98
N ILE A 34 16.50 -12.88 -6.08
CA ILE A 34 16.23 -11.95 -7.19
C ILE A 34 14.89 -12.31 -7.87
N VAL A 35 14.63 -13.59 -8.12
CA VAL A 35 13.37 -14.04 -8.74
C VAL A 35 12.17 -13.64 -7.89
N PHE A 36 12.21 -13.88 -6.57
CA PHE A 36 11.13 -13.48 -5.67
C PHE A 36 10.97 -11.96 -5.60
N ALA A 37 12.07 -11.19 -5.58
CA ALA A 37 12.00 -9.73 -5.62
C ALA A 37 11.33 -9.22 -6.90
N ILE A 38 11.61 -9.82 -8.07
CA ILE A 38 10.95 -9.47 -9.34
C ILE A 38 9.45 -9.77 -9.28
N VAL A 39 9.07 -10.95 -8.81
CA VAL A 39 7.66 -11.36 -8.68
C VAL A 39 6.91 -10.45 -7.70
N GLU A 40 7.49 -10.18 -6.53
CA GLU A 40 6.91 -9.28 -5.53
C GLU A 40 6.74 -7.85 -6.06
N THR A 41 7.73 -7.34 -6.79
CA THR A 41 7.64 -6.02 -7.44
C THR A 41 6.49 -5.97 -8.45
N PHE A 42 6.32 -7.02 -9.26
CA PHE A 42 5.23 -7.09 -10.22
C PHE A 42 3.85 -7.10 -9.52
N ILE A 43 3.71 -7.85 -8.42
CA ILE A 43 2.47 -7.90 -7.64
C ILE A 43 2.20 -6.54 -7.01
N ALA A 44 3.19 -5.90 -6.38
CA ALA A 44 3.06 -4.58 -5.77
C ALA A 44 2.64 -3.51 -6.79
N TYR A 45 3.26 -3.50 -7.98
CA TYR A 45 2.88 -2.58 -9.06
C TYR A 45 1.45 -2.84 -9.56
N THR A 46 1.05 -4.11 -9.66
CA THR A 46 -0.33 -4.43 -10.02
C THR A 46 -1.32 -3.94 -8.95
N GLY A 47 -0.96 -4.04 -7.67
CA GLY A 47 -1.73 -3.47 -6.57
C GLY A 47 -1.81 -1.94 -6.63
N GLU A 48 -0.72 -1.25 -6.98
CA GLU A 48 -0.70 0.19 -7.21
C GLU A 48 -1.65 0.60 -8.34
N GLN A 49 -1.59 -0.08 -9.48
CA GLN A 49 -2.52 0.15 -10.59
C GLN A 49 -3.97 -0.10 -10.21
N LEU A 50 -4.23 -1.10 -9.36
CA LEU A 50 -5.58 -1.36 -8.85
C LEU A 50 -6.09 -0.19 -7.99
N VAL A 51 -5.26 0.32 -7.07
CA VAL A 51 -5.62 1.49 -6.24
C VAL A 51 -5.82 2.74 -7.10
N ALA A 52 -4.99 2.95 -8.13
CA ALA A 52 -5.13 4.07 -9.07
C ALA A 52 -6.47 4.02 -9.79
N ASN A 53 -6.85 2.85 -10.33
CA ASN A 53 -8.14 2.65 -10.98
C ASN A 53 -9.34 2.86 -10.02
N ALA A 54 -9.21 2.44 -8.75
CA ALA A 54 -10.22 2.68 -7.73
C ALA A 54 -10.37 4.17 -7.41
N VAL A 55 -9.26 4.90 -7.26
CA VAL A 55 -9.26 6.36 -7.06
C VAL A 55 -9.92 7.05 -8.24
N ASP A 56 -9.60 6.69 -9.48
CA ASP A 56 -10.21 7.29 -10.67
C ASP A 56 -11.71 7.01 -10.75
N THR A 57 -12.12 5.77 -10.48
CA THR A 57 -13.53 5.36 -10.50
C THR A 57 -14.33 6.09 -9.42
N MET A 58 -13.81 6.14 -8.20
CA MET A 58 -14.48 6.81 -7.08
C MET A 58 -14.49 8.34 -7.24
N SER A 59 -13.41 8.92 -7.79
CA SER A 59 -13.35 10.35 -8.13
C SER A 59 -14.36 10.72 -9.20
N ARG A 60 -14.58 9.86 -10.20
CA ARG A 60 -15.64 10.06 -11.19
C ARG A 60 -17.02 10.05 -10.54
N LYS A 61 -17.30 9.09 -9.66
CA LYS A 61 -18.59 9.03 -8.94
C LYS A 61 -18.84 10.28 -8.09
N LEU A 62 -17.81 10.80 -7.43
CA LEU A 62 -17.87 12.08 -6.70
C LEU A 62 -18.08 13.27 -7.64
N ARG A 63 -17.34 13.31 -8.76
CA ARG A 63 -17.43 14.39 -9.75
C ARG A 63 -18.81 14.51 -10.37
N THR A 64 -19.46 13.40 -10.69
CA THR A 64 -20.77 13.39 -11.35
C THR A 64 -21.96 13.42 -10.38
N GLY A 65 -21.71 13.40 -9.06
CA GLY A 65 -22.77 13.35 -8.05
C GLY A 65 -23.45 11.98 -7.90
N ASN A 66 -22.87 10.91 -8.43
CA ASN A 66 -23.32 9.53 -8.15
C ASN A 66 -23.04 9.15 -6.69
N ILE A 67 -22.05 9.81 -6.07
CA ILE A 67 -21.80 9.82 -4.64
C ILE A 67 -21.80 11.28 -4.18
N THR A 68 -22.61 11.59 -3.17
CA THR A 68 -22.70 12.93 -2.57
C THR A 68 -22.49 12.85 -1.05
N TYR A 69 -22.45 14.01 -0.38
CA TYR A 69 -22.32 14.09 1.07
C TYR A 69 -23.09 15.30 1.61
N GLY A 70 -23.96 15.05 2.59
CA GLY A 70 -24.67 16.13 3.31
C GLY A 70 -25.67 16.91 2.46
N LEU A 71 -26.15 16.34 1.34
CA LEU A 71 -27.14 16.98 0.46
C LEU A 71 -28.57 16.46 0.67
N ASN A 72 -28.77 15.51 1.59
CA ASN A 72 -30.02 14.80 1.86
C ASN A 72 -30.56 14.07 0.62
N ARG A 73 -29.67 13.35 -0.09
CA ARG A 73 -29.99 12.59 -1.31
C ARG A 73 -29.75 11.11 -1.13
N GLY A 74 -30.40 10.27 -1.94
CA GLY A 74 -30.14 8.82 -1.96
C GLY A 74 -28.71 8.44 -2.41
N THR A 75 -28.01 9.37 -3.06
CA THR A 75 -26.60 9.29 -3.43
C THR A 75 -25.65 9.63 -2.29
N ASP A 76 -26.16 10.12 -1.15
CA ASP A 76 -25.31 10.47 -0.02
C ASP A 76 -24.65 9.21 0.54
N LYS A 77 -23.35 9.33 0.79
CA LYS A 77 -22.56 8.29 1.46
C LYS A 77 -21.87 8.89 2.66
N THR A 78 -22.06 8.25 3.80
CA THR A 78 -21.23 8.46 5.00
C THR A 78 -19.79 8.04 4.72
N ARG A 79 -18.86 8.44 5.59
CA ARG A 79 -17.45 8.05 5.51
C ARG A 79 -17.28 6.53 5.42
N THR A 80 -18.03 5.78 6.23
CA THR A 80 -17.98 4.31 6.29
C THR A 80 -18.49 3.68 5.01
N GLU A 81 -19.62 4.18 4.47
CA GLU A 81 -20.17 3.66 3.21
C GLU A 81 -19.27 3.98 2.01
N PHE A 82 -18.65 5.17 1.99
CA PHE A 82 -17.66 5.51 0.99
C PHE A 82 -16.43 4.59 1.06
N ARG A 83 -15.93 4.34 2.27
CA ARG A 83 -14.82 3.39 2.48
C ARG A 83 -15.17 1.99 2.01
N ARG A 84 -16.37 1.49 2.32
CA ARG A 84 -16.84 0.18 1.85
C ARG A 84 -16.89 0.14 0.32
N ALA A 85 -17.48 1.15 -0.31
CA ALA A 85 -17.51 1.25 -1.77
C ALA A 85 -16.11 1.30 -2.40
N PHE A 86 -15.15 1.99 -1.77
CA PHE A 86 -13.76 1.99 -2.23
C PHE A 86 -13.11 0.60 -2.08
N CYS A 87 -13.34 -0.07 -0.95
CA CYS A 87 -12.86 -1.42 -0.69
C CYS A 87 -13.42 -2.45 -1.69
N ASP A 88 -14.66 -2.28 -2.15
CA ASP A 88 -15.25 -3.13 -3.17
C ASP A 88 -14.49 -3.02 -4.51
N GLU A 89 -14.05 -1.82 -4.91
CA GLU A 89 -13.27 -1.59 -6.14
C GLU A 89 -11.90 -2.29 -6.11
N ILE A 90 -11.25 -2.34 -4.95
CA ILE A 90 -9.91 -2.96 -4.78
C ILE A 90 -9.97 -4.44 -4.34
N SER A 91 -11.17 -4.99 -4.18
CA SER A 91 -11.40 -6.30 -3.55
C SER A 91 -10.78 -7.51 -4.26
N ILE A 92 -10.33 -7.34 -5.50
CA ILE A 92 -9.66 -8.40 -6.27
C ILE A 92 -8.28 -8.76 -5.70
N MET A 93 -7.57 -7.79 -5.13
CA MET A 93 -6.22 -7.98 -4.57
C MET A 93 -6.12 -7.54 -3.11
N ILE A 94 -6.88 -6.52 -2.71
CA ILE A 94 -6.86 -5.94 -1.37
C ILE A 94 -8.20 -6.21 -0.71
N LYS A 95 -8.21 -7.05 0.34
CA LYS A 95 -9.40 -7.27 1.16
C LYS A 95 -9.42 -6.29 2.32
N CYS A 96 -10.50 -5.54 2.44
CA CYS A 96 -10.80 -4.79 3.66
C CYS A 96 -11.69 -5.64 4.57
N SER A 97 -11.27 -5.86 5.81
CA SER A 97 -12.18 -6.42 6.82
C SER A 97 -13.16 -5.36 7.31
N GLU A 98 -14.21 -5.77 8.03
CA GLU A 98 -15.16 -4.82 8.62
C GLU A 98 -14.48 -3.93 9.66
N GLU A 99 -13.46 -4.44 10.36
CA GLU A 99 -12.63 -3.68 11.28
C GLU A 99 -11.83 -2.61 10.55
N GLU A 100 -11.21 -2.93 9.41
CA GLU A 100 -10.47 -1.96 8.58
C GLU A 100 -11.41 -0.88 8.02
N ILE A 101 -12.64 -1.22 7.65
CA ILE A 101 -13.64 -0.26 7.17
C ILE A 101 -14.00 0.71 8.31
N ALA A 102 -14.22 0.20 9.52
CA ALA A 102 -14.61 0.99 10.69
C ALA A 102 -13.44 1.83 11.25
N THR A 103 -12.26 1.23 11.38
CA THR A 103 -11.05 1.82 11.95
C THR A 103 -9.90 1.63 10.97
N PRO A 104 -9.52 2.69 10.21
CA PRO A 104 -8.46 2.59 9.21
C PRO A 104 -7.11 2.19 9.80
N ASP A 105 -6.52 1.11 9.29
CA ASP A 105 -5.14 0.71 9.59
C ASP A 105 -4.29 0.70 8.32
N LYS A 106 -4.63 -0.10 7.31
CA LYS A 106 -3.82 -0.18 6.08
C LYS A 106 -4.24 0.82 5.01
N LEU A 107 -5.54 1.09 4.89
CA LEU A 107 -6.10 1.96 3.86
C LEU A 107 -6.57 3.28 4.47
N HIS A 108 -5.86 4.35 4.17
CA HIS A 108 -6.24 5.71 4.57
C HIS A 108 -6.79 6.48 3.37
N LEU A 109 -7.98 7.04 3.52
CA LEU A 109 -8.63 7.85 2.50
C LEU A 109 -8.80 9.27 3.02
N ASP A 110 -8.39 10.25 2.21
CA ASP A 110 -8.59 11.68 2.46
C ASP A 110 -9.43 12.26 1.33
N VAL A 111 -10.65 12.68 1.65
CA VAL A 111 -11.63 13.22 0.69
C VAL A 111 -12.07 14.59 1.18
N ARG A 112 -11.59 15.64 0.51
CA ARG A 112 -11.83 17.02 0.95
C ARG A 112 -12.11 17.95 -0.22
N SER A 113 -12.83 19.01 0.06
CA SER A 113 -12.99 20.14 -0.85
C SER A 113 -12.05 21.30 -0.52
N PHE A 114 -11.71 22.08 -1.54
CA PHE A 114 -10.80 23.22 -1.46
C PHE A 114 -11.37 24.41 -2.23
N ALA A 115 -11.00 25.62 -1.81
CA ALA A 115 -11.42 26.85 -2.50
C ALA A 115 -10.74 27.04 -3.86
N SER A 116 -9.55 26.46 -4.05
CA SER A 116 -8.80 26.49 -5.32
C SER A 116 -7.87 25.27 -5.43
N PHE A 117 -7.47 24.92 -6.65
CA PHE A 117 -6.49 23.84 -6.89
C PHE A 117 -5.13 24.12 -6.25
N ALA A 118 -4.75 25.40 -6.08
CA ALA A 118 -3.48 25.78 -5.47
C ALA A 118 -3.40 25.48 -3.96
N LEU A 119 -4.54 25.30 -3.30
CA LEU A 119 -4.61 24.96 -1.87
C LEU A 119 -4.54 23.45 -1.62
N ILE A 120 -4.54 22.64 -2.67
CA ILE A 120 -4.45 21.19 -2.56
C ILE A 120 -3.03 20.81 -2.14
N PRO A 121 -2.84 20.06 -1.03
CA PRO A 121 -1.51 19.64 -0.60
C PRO A 121 -0.81 18.78 -1.65
N THR A 122 0.36 19.21 -2.11
CA THR A 122 1.16 18.52 -3.14
C THR A 122 2.14 17.50 -2.56
N THR A 123 2.28 17.46 -1.24
CA THR A 123 3.20 16.54 -0.55
C THR A 123 2.44 15.46 0.22
N ILE A 124 3.14 14.36 0.49
CA ILE A 124 2.68 13.35 1.45
C ILE A 124 2.83 13.96 2.85
N PRO A 125 1.75 14.04 3.65
CA PRO A 125 1.82 14.56 5.02
C PRO A 125 2.57 13.54 5.88
N ARG A 126 3.59 14.03 6.57
CA ARG A 126 4.45 13.22 7.42
C ARG A 126 4.53 13.86 8.79
N SER A 127 4.53 13.03 9.83
CA SER A 127 4.76 13.52 11.18
C SER A 127 6.16 14.14 11.28
N THR A 128 6.24 15.31 11.88
CA THR A 128 7.50 16.06 12.03
C THR A 128 8.28 15.67 13.29
N SER A 129 7.71 14.78 14.11
CA SER A 129 8.27 14.30 15.38
C SER A 129 9.62 13.59 15.23
N GLY A 130 9.94 13.04 14.05
CA GLY A 130 11.14 12.21 13.77
C GLY A 130 12.27 12.87 12.96
N GLY A 131 12.19 14.16 12.62
CA GLY A 131 13.21 14.85 11.81
C GLY A 131 13.04 14.67 10.29
N ALA A 132 14.08 14.27 9.55
CA ALA A 132 14.05 14.13 8.08
C ALA A 132 13.13 12.99 7.57
N PHE A 133 12.78 12.07 8.46
CA PHE A 133 11.92 10.91 8.24
C PHE A 133 10.72 10.99 9.21
N GLY A 134 9.54 10.58 8.76
CA GLY A 134 8.33 10.61 9.59
C GLY A 134 7.23 9.71 9.05
N GLU A 135 6.37 9.21 9.94
CA GLU A 135 5.24 8.35 9.55
C GLU A 135 4.19 9.16 8.80
N LEU A 136 3.33 8.48 8.03
CA LEU A 136 2.15 9.11 7.42
C LEU A 136 1.31 9.81 8.49
N ASP A 137 1.19 11.13 8.39
CA ASP A 137 0.36 11.91 9.29
C ASP A 137 -1.08 11.96 8.76
N THR A 138 -1.96 11.23 9.43
CA THR A 138 -3.38 11.13 9.09
C THR A 138 -4.25 12.11 9.87
N SER A 139 -3.69 12.96 10.73
CA SER A 139 -4.44 13.87 11.61
C SER A 139 -5.30 14.88 10.84
N SER A 140 -4.85 15.26 9.64
CA SER A 140 -5.56 16.20 8.76
C SER A 140 -6.52 15.53 7.78
N PHE A 141 -6.60 14.19 7.77
CA PHE A 141 -7.44 13.46 6.83
C PHE A 141 -8.90 13.60 7.24
N ALA A 142 -9.75 13.91 6.27
CA ALA A 142 -11.18 14.05 6.51
C ALA A 142 -11.99 13.42 5.40
N TYR A 143 -13.27 13.22 5.67
CA TYR A 143 -14.27 12.90 4.67
C TYR A 143 -15.30 14.03 4.65
N ALA A 144 -15.04 15.00 3.79
CA ALA A 144 -15.86 16.19 3.56
C ALA A 144 -15.78 16.60 2.07
N PRO A 145 -16.25 15.74 1.14
CA PRO A 145 -16.40 16.14 -0.25
C PRO A 145 -17.39 17.30 -0.34
N GLY A 146 -17.09 18.26 -1.21
CA GLY A 146 -17.89 19.45 -1.44
C GLY A 146 -19.08 19.20 -2.38
N PRO A 147 -19.99 20.18 -2.50
CA PRO A 147 -21.17 20.10 -3.37
C PRO A 147 -20.80 20.25 -4.86
N ALA A 148 -21.81 20.28 -5.73
CA ALA A 148 -21.65 20.57 -7.15
C ALA A 148 -20.78 21.81 -7.40
N LYS A 149 -20.05 21.82 -8.53
CA LYS A 149 -19.10 22.90 -8.93
C LYS A 149 -17.91 23.15 -8.00
N SER A 150 -17.80 22.48 -6.85
CA SER A 150 -16.67 22.62 -5.92
C SER A 150 -15.42 21.87 -6.40
N ILE A 151 -14.25 22.31 -5.94
CA ILE A 151 -12.98 21.61 -6.20
C ILE A 151 -12.77 20.59 -5.08
N ASN A 152 -12.50 19.35 -5.47
CA ASN A 152 -12.36 18.21 -4.58
C ASN A 152 -11.04 17.49 -4.83
N MET A 153 -10.60 16.78 -3.81
CA MET A 153 -9.45 15.91 -3.83
C MET A 153 -9.83 14.58 -3.17
N LEU A 154 -9.51 13.47 -3.83
CA LEU A 154 -9.50 12.14 -3.26
C LEU A 154 -8.05 11.65 -3.23
N ARG A 155 -7.53 11.35 -2.05
CA ARG A 155 -6.25 10.66 -1.86
C ARG A 155 -6.47 9.32 -1.23
N ALA A 156 -5.82 8.30 -1.75
CA ALA A 156 -5.73 6.99 -1.14
C ALA A 156 -4.27 6.69 -0.81
N TYR A 157 -4.05 6.26 0.43
CA TYR A 157 -2.78 5.74 0.90
C TYR A 157 -2.98 4.31 1.35
N TYR A 158 -2.22 3.39 0.77
CA TYR A 158 -2.27 2.00 1.16
C TYR A 158 -0.90 1.51 1.60
N ARG A 159 -0.84 0.93 2.81
CA ARG A 159 0.36 0.27 3.34
C ARG A 159 0.42 -1.15 2.77
N TRP A 160 1.21 -1.32 1.71
CA TRP A 160 1.42 -2.60 1.05
C TRP A 160 2.58 -3.37 1.70
N ASP A 161 2.31 -4.53 2.29
CA ASP A 161 3.35 -5.32 2.96
C ASP A 161 4.30 -5.96 1.94
N VAL A 162 5.60 -5.90 2.24
CA VAL A 162 6.67 -6.43 1.39
C VAL A 162 7.54 -7.37 2.22
N ILE A 163 7.71 -8.59 1.72
CA ILE A 163 8.42 -9.69 2.38
C ILE A 163 9.91 -9.62 2.06
N THR A 164 10.29 -9.38 0.79
CA THR A 164 11.70 -9.32 0.38
C THR A 164 12.27 -7.90 0.38
N ASP A 165 12.04 -7.16 1.47
CA ASP A 165 12.43 -5.75 1.55
C ASP A 165 13.85 -5.50 2.11
N LEU A 166 14.88 -5.84 1.33
CA LEU A 166 16.28 -5.73 1.75
C LEU A 166 16.85 -4.30 1.67
N ILE A 167 16.29 -3.43 0.82
CA ILE A 167 16.88 -2.11 0.48
C ILE A 167 15.95 -0.95 0.85
N ARG A 168 14.63 -1.02 0.58
CA ARG A 168 13.71 0.11 0.75
C ARG A 168 13.70 0.71 2.15
N PRO A 169 13.81 -0.06 3.27
CA PRO A 169 13.74 0.53 4.60
C PRO A 169 14.90 1.48 4.91
N TYR A 170 15.97 1.43 4.12
CA TYR A 170 17.12 2.32 4.25
C TYR A 170 16.98 3.62 3.45
N ILE A 171 16.16 3.63 2.39
CA ILE A 171 16.02 4.78 1.46
C ILE A 171 14.65 5.45 1.51
N THR A 172 13.65 4.84 2.16
CA THR A 172 12.31 5.43 2.30
C THR A 172 12.30 6.63 3.25
N ASN A 173 11.52 7.64 2.86
CA ASN A 173 11.28 8.88 3.57
C ASN A 173 10.07 8.82 4.54
N VAL A 174 9.29 7.72 4.48
CA VAL A 174 8.18 7.43 5.39
C VAL A 174 8.61 6.28 6.31
N ARG A 175 8.69 6.53 7.62
CA ARG A 175 9.15 5.56 8.62
C ARG A 175 8.28 5.63 9.88
N PRO A 176 8.01 4.50 10.55
CA PRO A 176 7.31 4.50 11.84
C PRO A 176 8.00 5.42 12.86
N GLU A 177 7.21 6.14 13.67
CA GLU A 177 7.73 7.13 14.64
C GLU A 177 8.71 6.54 15.67
N GLY A 178 8.68 5.22 15.90
CA GLY A 178 9.57 4.50 16.82
C GLY A 178 10.95 4.13 16.26
N GLY A 179 11.35 4.61 15.08
CA GLY A 179 12.66 4.32 14.48
C GLY A 179 12.80 2.90 13.90
N GLY A 180 11.68 2.18 13.78
CA GLY A 180 11.60 0.90 13.10
C GLY A 180 11.76 1.02 11.59
N ARG A 181 12.23 -0.04 10.95
CA ARG A 181 12.19 -0.16 9.49
C ARG A 181 10.76 -0.47 9.05
N PRO A 182 10.14 0.32 8.16
CA PRO A 182 8.85 -0.08 7.60
C PRO A 182 9.05 -1.35 6.77
N ASN A 183 8.18 -2.33 7.00
CA ASN A 183 8.09 -3.54 6.17
C ASN A 183 7.05 -3.36 5.05
N TYR A 184 6.68 -2.10 4.76
CA TYR A 184 5.65 -1.76 3.82
C TYR A 184 6.12 -0.73 2.79
N PHE A 185 5.60 -0.87 1.59
CA PHE A 185 5.59 0.14 0.55
C PHE A 185 4.32 0.98 0.68
N LEU A 186 4.45 2.31 0.65
CA LEU A 186 3.29 3.19 0.68
C LEU A 186 2.85 3.47 -0.75
N ILE A 187 1.74 2.88 -1.17
CA ILE A 187 1.04 3.24 -2.41
C ILE A 187 0.32 4.57 -2.15
N VAL A 188 0.52 5.54 -3.05
CA VAL A 188 -0.07 6.87 -2.94
C VAL A 188 -0.73 7.25 -4.24
N GLU A 189 -2.05 7.35 -4.23
CA GLU A 189 -2.85 7.75 -5.38
C GLU A 189 -3.66 8.98 -5.04
N THR A 190 -3.68 9.96 -5.95
CA THR A 190 -4.36 11.25 -5.72
C THR A 190 -5.04 11.72 -6.98
N SER A 191 -6.32 12.04 -6.87
CA SER A 191 -7.10 12.69 -7.91
C SER A 191 -7.65 14.02 -7.39
N ALA A 192 -7.39 15.09 -8.14
CA ALA A 192 -7.94 16.41 -7.90
C ALA A 192 -8.85 16.79 -9.06
N PHE A 193 -10.08 17.21 -8.77
CA PHE A 193 -11.10 17.44 -9.79
C PHE A 193 -12.08 18.54 -9.38
N ARG A 194 -12.76 19.11 -10.36
CA ARG A 194 -13.93 19.96 -10.12
C ARG A 194 -15.19 19.13 -10.31
N ALA A 195 -16.07 19.15 -9.32
CA ALA A 195 -17.39 18.54 -9.39
C ALA A 195 -18.21 19.18 -10.53
N GLU A 196 -18.97 18.35 -11.25
CA GLU A 196 -19.91 18.80 -12.27
C GLU A 196 -21.10 19.53 -11.64
N ASP A 197 -21.91 20.14 -12.48
CA ASP A 197 -23.16 20.76 -12.06
C ASP A 197 -24.27 19.71 -12.01
N TYR A 198 -24.23 18.85 -10.99
CA TYR A 198 -25.25 17.83 -10.78
C TYR A 198 -26.44 18.37 -9.96
N PRO A 199 -27.68 18.00 -10.32
CA PRO A 199 -28.92 18.51 -9.71
C PRO A 199 -29.06 18.10 -8.26
#